data_AF-A0A535YFB4-F1
#
_entry.id   AF-A0A535YFB4-F1
#
_cell.length_a   1.000
_cell.length_b   1.000
_cell.length_c   1.000
_cell.angle_alpha   90.00
_cell.angle_beta   90.00
_cell.angle_gamma   90.00
#
_symmetry.space_group_name_H-M   'P 1'
#
loop_
_entity.id
_entity.type
_entity.pdbx_description
1 polymer ?
#
loop_
_entity_poly.entity_id
_entity_poly.type
_entity_poly.pdbx_seq_one_letter_code
_entity_poly.pdbx_strand_id
1 'polypeptide(L)'
;MLSRWDRGNGRKGLKGFHSTGLLRVAQLLLVTFLAFGAGWQAALVAGASLRMGDVTALSRAEGEARGLARSAATDTAASRMGASGRSLVLASGVPVSVVDGGASRALRVARGSTAAEVLEAAGLTLGALDRLETSVDGTVDAGDVVRVVRVSESVAVVREPIAFAVTTVPDPTLVRGKAVVVTAGVPGLAENTYRVRTADGAVEERLLVASTQLQAPVAEVRRVGTQAPPVPGDIASIIRSAAANWGADPDQLLRVAWCESRYNPSAYNPSSGASGLFQFLASTWAANSVRAGYAGASPFDAVANANTAAYMFANGQARQWSCR
;
A
#
# COMPACT_ATOMS: atom_id res chain seq x y z
N MET A 1 -59.37 17.29 -32.90
CA MET A 1 -60.43 17.67 -31.94
C MET A 1 -59.79 18.50 -30.84
N LEU A 2 -60.16 19.80 -30.77
CA LEU A 2 -60.22 20.69 -29.57
C LEU A 2 -58.96 20.80 -28.68
N SER A 3 -58.46 21.95 -28.20
CA SER A 3 -58.99 23.30 -28.00
C SER A 3 -57.85 24.12 -27.32
N ARG A 4 -57.47 25.30 -27.84
CA ARG A 4 -57.65 26.65 -27.22
C ARG A 4 -56.77 26.93 -25.97
N TRP A 5 -55.75 27.81 -26.07
CA TRP A 5 -55.73 29.21 -25.57
C TRP A 5 -55.95 29.36 -24.05
N ASP A 6 -54.98 29.92 -23.31
CA ASP A 6 -55.06 31.31 -22.82
C ASP A 6 -53.73 31.86 -22.26
N ARG A 7 -53.57 33.19 -22.40
CA ARG A 7 -52.54 34.06 -21.81
C ARG A 7 -52.99 34.48 -20.40
N GLY A 8 -52.05 34.80 -19.50
CA GLY A 8 -52.44 35.39 -18.21
C GLY A 8 -51.29 35.85 -17.32
N ASN A 9 -50.92 37.11 -17.49
CA ASN A 9 -49.90 37.88 -16.78
C ASN A 9 -50.31 38.20 -15.32
N GLY A 10 -49.37 38.35 -14.37
CA GLY A 10 -49.74 38.71 -12.99
C GLY A 10 -48.61 38.94 -11.98
N ARG A 11 -47.77 39.96 -12.19
CA ARG A 11 -46.99 40.58 -11.10
C ARG A 11 -47.93 41.26 -10.09
N LYS A 12 -47.81 40.94 -8.80
CA LYS A 12 -48.07 41.86 -7.67
C LYS A 12 -47.11 41.54 -6.52
N GLY A 13 -46.44 42.58 -6.03
CA GLY A 13 -45.45 42.50 -4.95
C GLY A 13 -45.99 42.92 -3.58
N LEU A 14 -45.03 43.11 -2.66
CA LEU A 14 -45.10 43.57 -1.25
C LEU A 14 -45.55 42.43 -0.30
N LYS A 15 -44.90 42.16 0.84
CA LYS A 15 -44.25 43.03 1.83
C LYS A 15 -43.11 42.32 2.55
N GLY A 16 -42.19 43.12 3.07
CA GLY A 16 -41.05 42.67 3.89
C GLY A 16 -41.44 41.99 5.20
N PHE A 17 -40.56 41.10 5.63
CA PHE A 17 -40.39 40.73 7.03
C PHE A 17 -38.89 40.75 7.34
N HIS A 18 -38.49 41.68 8.19
CA HIS A 18 -37.23 41.61 8.91
C HIS A 18 -37.41 40.59 10.04
N SER A 19 -36.55 39.57 10.08
CA SER A 19 -36.21 38.91 11.33
C SER A 19 -34.72 38.59 11.34
N THR A 20 -34.06 39.30 12.24
CA THR A 20 -32.73 39.08 12.77
C THR A 20 -32.51 37.64 13.21
N GLY A 21 -31.41 37.04 12.77
CA GLY A 21 -30.89 35.77 13.25
C GLY A 21 -29.42 35.65 12.88
N LEU A 22 -28.55 36.18 13.74
CA LEU A 22 -27.10 36.13 13.61
C LEU A 22 -26.60 34.67 13.61
N LEU A 23 -26.15 34.19 12.45
CA LEU A 23 -25.17 33.11 12.35
C LEU A 23 -23.87 33.71 11.80
N ARG A 24 -23.06 34.28 12.70
CA ARG A 24 -21.65 34.55 12.40
C ARG A 24 -20.88 33.25 12.59
N VAL A 25 -20.88 32.40 11.57
CA VAL A 25 -19.83 31.38 11.43
C VAL A 25 -18.59 32.14 10.95
N ALA A 26 -17.69 32.46 11.86
CA ALA A 26 -16.39 33.01 11.51
C ALA A 26 -15.59 31.91 10.80
N GLN A 27 -15.73 31.83 9.47
CA GLN A 27 -14.81 31.08 8.61
C GLN A 27 -13.51 31.88 8.50
N LEU A 28 -12.57 31.62 9.41
CA LEU A 28 -11.16 31.86 9.15
C LEU A 28 -10.68 30.73 8.25
N LEU A 29 -10.88 30.89 6.93
CA LEU A 29 -10.21 30.07 5.93
C LEU A 29 -8.74 30.51 5.86
N LEU A 30 -7.91 29.97 6.74
CA LEU A 30 -6.47 29.94 6.49
C LEU A 30 -6.24 28.84 5.44
N VAL A 31 -6.29 29.22 4.16
CA VAL A 31 -5.95 28.33 3.05
C VAL A 31 -4.43 28.19 3.01
N THR A 32 -3.90 27.26 3.79
CA THR A 32 -2.47 26.91 3.70
C THR A 32 -2.30 25.93 2.55
N PHE A 33 -1.82 26.41 1.40
CA PHE A 33 -1.32 25.56 0.33
C PHE A 33 -0.01 24.91 0.78
N LEU A 34 -0.11 23.79 1.49
CA LEU A 34 1.04 22.93 1.74
C LEU A 34 1.18 21.94 0.58
N ALA A 35 2.09 22.25 -0.34
CA ALA A 35 2.60 21.28 -1.31
C ALA A 35 3.49 20.26 -0.57
N PHE A 36 2.89 19.32 0.17
CA PHE A 36 3.59 18.11 0.63
C PHE A 36 3.50 17.04 -0.44
N GLY A 37 4.27 17.26 -1.51
CA GLY A 37 4.69 16.20 -2.42
C GLY A 37 6.08 15.73 -2.00
N ALA A 38 6.16 14.72 -1.13
CA ALA A 38 7.27 13.78 -1.02
C ALA A 38 7.06 12.87 0.19
N GLY A 39 7.05 11.56 -0.07
CA GLY A 39 6.97 10.52 0.95
C GLY A 39 5.72 9.68 0.73
N TRP A 40 5.91 8.39 0.48
CA TRP A 40 4.89 7.36 0.22
C TRP A 40 4.58 7.09 -1.25
N GLN A 41 5.64 6.86 -2.02
CA GLN A 41 5.68 5.75 -2.99
C GLN A 41 7.05 5.06 -2.90
N ALA A 42 7.18 4.05 -2.04
CA ALA A 42 8.19 2.99 -2.18
C ALA A 42 7.98 1.92 -1.09
N ALA A 43 7.26 0.86 -1.44
CA ALA A 43 7.60 -0.53 -1.09
C ALA A 43 6.40 -1.41 -1.46
N LEU A 44 6.48 -2.07 -2.61
CA LEU A 44 5.94 -3.43 -2.85
C LEU A 44 6.15 -3.84 -4.32
N VAL A 45 7.40 -3.94 -4.78
CA VAL A 45 7.83 -4.96 -5.77
C VAL A 45 9.34 -5.15 -5.65
N ALA A 46 9.77 -6.26 -5.07
CA ALA A 46 10.94 -7.07 -5.43
C ALA A 46 11.33 -7.94 -4.23
N GLY A 47 11.02 -9.24 -4.32
CA GLY A 47 11.57 -10.23 -3.42
C GLY A 47 13.08 -10.34 -3.60
N ALA A 48 13.82 -10.01 -2.56
CA ALA A 48 15.22 -10.37 -2.42
C ALA A 48 15.47 -10.72 -0.95
N SER A 49 15.71 -12.01 -0.70
CA SER A 49 16.12 -12.55 0.58
C SER A 49 17.48 -11.99 0.96
N LEU A 50 17.58 -11.21 2.03
CA LEU A 50 18.86 -10.79 2.58
C LEU A 50 19.21 -11.64 3.81
N ARG A 51 20.40 -12.24 3.72
CA ARG A 51 21.02 -13.07 4.73
C ARG A 51 21.42 -12.25 5.96
N MET A 52 21.37 -12.92 7.09
CA MET A 52 21.79 -12.46 8.41
C MET A 52 23.31 -12.36 8.46
N GLY A 53 23.84 -11.14 8.53
CA GLY A 53 25.29 -10.86 8.66
C GLY A 53 25.61 -9.42 8.25
N ASP A 54 26.14 -8.66 9.20
CA ASP A 54 26.79 -7.34 9.06
C ASP A 54 25.89 -6.11 8.82
N VAL A 55 25.36 -5.54 9.92
CA VAL A 55 25.49 -4.08 10.16
C VAL A 55 25.67 -3.82 11.66
N THR A 56 26.91 -3.97 12.13
CA THR A 56 27.43 -3.39 13.37
C THR A 56 27.67 -1.91 13.16
N ALA A 57 26.70 -1.06 13.50
CA ALA A 57 26.91 0.35 13.89
C ALA A 57 25.56 1.01 14.20
N LEU A 58 25.03 0.80 15.40
CA LEU A 58 24.12 1.72 16.10
C LEU A 58 23.90 1.24 17.54
N SER A 59 25.01 1.03 18.26
CA SER A 59 25.04 0.85 19.71
C SER A 59 26.11 1.78 20.31
N ARG A 60 25.89 3.09 20.18
CA ARG A 60 26.67 4.11 20.91
C ARG A 60 25.78 5.24 21.47
N ALA A 61 24.57 4.91 21.90
CA ALA A 61 23.73 5.84 22.67
C ALA A 61 23.05 5.18 23.88
N GLU A 62 23.54 4.03 24.33
CA GLU A 62 23.13 3.37 25.60
C GLU A 62 24.28 3.28 26.62
N GLY A 63 25.39 3.99 26.37
CA GLY A 63 26.59 4.01 27.23
C GLY A 63 26.73 5.21 28.16
N GLU A 64 25.84 6.22 28.09
CA GLU A 64 25.97 7.47 28.86
C GLU A 64 24.87 7.68 29.92
N ALA A 65 24.01 6.69 30.16
CA ALA A 65 22.94 6.77 31.17
C ALA A 65 23.21 5.98 32.47
N ARG A 66 24.36 5.31 32.60
CA ARG A 66 24.74 4.57 33.84
C ARG A 66 26.02 5.08 34.54
N GLY A 67 26.54 6.23 34.13
CA GLY A 67 27.71 6.88 34.73
C GLY A 67 27.42 8.01 35.73
N LEU A 68 26.17 8.45 35.89
CA LEU A 68 25.83 9.61 36.73
C LEU A 68 25.06 9.26 38.02
N ALA A 69 24.76 7.98 38.26
CA ALA A 69 24.24 7.49 39.54
C ALA A 69 25.38 7.12 40.51
N ARG A 70 26.29 8.07 40.77
CA ARG A 70 27.19 8.11 41.95
C ARG A 70 27.95 9.44 42.02
N SER A 71 27.21 10.54 42.11
CA SER A 71 27.66 11.79 42.74
C SER A 71 26.45 12.63 43.11
N ALA A 72 25.65 12.09 44.03
CA ALA A 72 24.60 12.82 44.71
C ALA A 72 24.69 12.51 46.21
N ALA A 73 25.85 12.81 46.80
CA ALA A 73 26.06 12.87 48.23
C ALA A 73 27.42 13.50 48.50
N THR A 74 27.55 14.80 48.25
CA THR A 74 28.37 15.75 49.01
C THR A 74 28.29 17.06 48.26
N ASP A 75 27.31 17.89 48.60
CA ASP A 75 27.53 19.32 48.49
C ASP A 75 27.20 19.92 49.84
N THR A 76 28.28 20.21 50.55
CA THR A 76 28.34 20.91 51.82
C THR A 76 27.63 22.24 51.66
N ALA A 77 26.69 22.54 52.55
CA ALA A 77 26.09 23.87 52.65
C ALA A 77 27.21 24.92 52.81
N ALA A 78 27.48 25.68 51.76
CA ALA A 78 28.37 26.84 51.83
C ALA A 78 27.63 27.96 52.57
N SER A 79 27.78 27.95 53.90
CA SER A 79 27.31 29.04 54.77
C SER A 79 28.21 30.26 54.56
N ARG A 80 27.81 31.21 53.70
CA ARG A 80 28.39 32.55 53.70
C ARG A 80 27.75 33.34 54.84
N MET A 81 28.46 33.40 55.96
CA MET A 81 28.12 34.21 57.12
C MET A 81 28.37 35.69 56.79
N GLY A 82 27.35 36.36 56.26
CA GLY A 82 27.26 37.81 56.23
C GLY A 82 26.66 38.31 57.54
N ALA A 83 27.28 39.31 58.15
CA ALA A 83 26.93 39.87 59.45
C ALA A 83 25.52 40.49 59.47
N SER A 84 24.52 39.68 59.81
CA SER A 84 23.24 39.98 60.47
C SER A 84 22.37 38.72 60.36
N GLY A 85 21.96 38.15 61.50
CA GLY A 85 21.47 36.78 61.62
C GLY A 85 20.16 36.44 60.89
N ARG A 86 20.22 36.24 59.58
CA ARG A 86 19.21 35.51 58.80
C ARG A 86 19.92 34.48 57.93
N SER A 87 19.81 33.20 58.31
CA SER A 87 20.15 32.09 57.41
C SER A 87 19.16 32.10 56.25
N LEU A 88 19.62 32.50 55.06
CA LEU A 88 18.89 32.30 53.82
C LEU A 88 19.05 30.82 53.45
N VAL A 89 18.14 29.98 53.93
CA VAL A 89 17.98 28.63 53.40
C VAL A 89 17.44 28.76 51.98
N LEU A 90 18.31 28.67 50.99
CA LEU A 90 17.89 28.53 49.60
C LEU A 90 17.30 27.12 49.47
N ALA A 91 15.99 26.99 49.67
CA ALA A 91 15.30 25.73 49.42
C ALA A 91 15.51 25.39 47.94
N SER A 92 16.36 24.41 47.64
CA SER A 92 16.55 23.92 46.29
C SER A 92 15.23 23.33 45.83
N GLY A 93 14.57 23.99 44.87
CA GLY A 93 13.30 23.52 44.31
C GLY A 93 13.41 22.09 43.76
N VAL A 94 12.28 21.41 43.65
CA VAL A 94 12.17 20.06 43.07
C VAL A 94 12.55 20.14 41.59
N PRO A 95 13.62 19.45 41.15
CA PRO A 95 14.01 19.46 39.75
C PRO A 95 13.06 18.59 38.94
N VAL A 96 12.46 19.16 37.89
CA VAL A 96 11.55 18.48 36.96
C VAL A 96 11.91 18.84 35.52
N SER A 97 11.47 18.02 34.57
CA SER A 97 11.56 18.34 33.13
C SER A 97 10.16 18.56 32.56
N VAL A 98 10.01 19.60 31.74
CA VAL A 98 8.79 19.86 30.98
C VAL A 98 9.06 19.56 29.53
N VAL A 99 8.23 18.70 28.92
CA VAL A 99 8.27 18.44 27.48
C VAL A 99 7.04 19.04 26.84
N ASP A 100 7.23 19.95 25.89
CA ASP A 100 6.18 20.65 25.17
C ASP A 100 6.35 20.45 23.66
N GLY A 101 5.43 19.71 23.01
CA GLY A 101 5.49 19.53 21.56
C GLY A 101 6.77 18.84 21.08
N GLY A 102 7.40 18.03 21.94
CA GLY A 102 8.71 17.41 21.72
C GLY A 102 9.92 18.23 22.21
N ALA A 103 9.77 19.51 22.56
CA ALA A 103 10.84 20.33 23.10
C ALA A 103 10.97 20.14 24.63
N SER A 104 12.18 19.87 25.14
CA SER A 104 12.42 19.63 26.57
C SER A 104 13.07 20.84 27.26
N ARG A 105 12.61 21.15 28.49
CA ARG A 105 13.15 22.20 29.35
C ARG A 105 13.22 21.73 30.81
N ALA A 106 14.36 21.94 31.45
CA ALA A 106 14.50 21.72 32.89
C ALA A 106 13.93 22.91 33.70
N LEU A 107 13.22 22.61 34.78
CA LEU A 107 12.64 23.59 35.70
C LEU A 107 12.87 23.15 37.15
N ARG A 108 12.84 24.11 38.07
CA ARG A 108 12.75 23.85 39.51
C ARG A 108 11.48 24.48 40.06
N VAL A 109 10.67 23.70 40.75
CA VAL A 109 9.38 24.12 41.33
C VAL A 109 9.36 23.92 42.86
N ALA A 110 8.33 24.42 43.54
CA ALA A 110 8.18 24.20 44.98
C ALA A 110 7.90 22.71 45.28
N ARG A 111 8.21 22.26 46.50
CA ARG A 111 7.84 20.90 46.93
C ARG A 111 6.33 20.78 47.05
N GLY A 112 5.79 19.67 46.59
CA GLY A 112 4.34 19.45 46.57
C GLY A 112 3.63 20.16 45.42
N SER A 113 4.36 20.78 44.48
CA SER A 113 3.73 21.35 43.30
C SER A 113 3.05 20.30 42.44
N THR A 114 1.94 20.67 41.83
CA THR A 114 1.19 19.82 40.89
C THR A 114 1.71 19.97 39.47
N ALA A 115 1.32 19.07 38.57
CA ALA A 115 1.64 19.23 37.15
C ALA A 115 1.07 20.54 36.58
N ALA A 116 -0.10 21.00 37.03
CA ALA A 116 -0.66 22.30 36.65
C ALA A 116 0.26 23.47 37.05
N GLU A 117 0.73 23.50 38.30
CA GLU A 117 1.65 24.54 38.78
C GLU A 117 3.00 24.51 38.05
N VAL A 118 3.48 23.32 37.65
CA VAL A 118 4.68 23.18 36.82
C VAL A 118 4.49 23.83 35.45
N LEU A 119 3.33 23.65 34.82
CA LEU A 119 3.00 24.29 33.54
C LEU A 119 2.92 25.82 33.69
N GLU A 120 2.27 26.31 34.75
CA GLU A 120 2.21 27.75 35.05
C GLU A 120 3.61 28.35 35.24
N ALA A 121 4.47 27.69 36.03
CA ALA A 121 5.85 28.11 36.25
C ALA A 121 6.71 28.04 34.98
N ALA A 122 6.36 27.15 34.03
CA ALA A 122 6.97 27.09 32.70
C ALA A 122 6.43 28.15 31.74
N GLY A 123 5.34 28.85 32.09
CA GLY A 123 4.63 29.81 31.24
C GLY A 123 3.81 29.15 30.15
N LEU A 124 3.37 27.90 30.35
CA LEU A 124 2.63 27.10 29.39
C LEU A 124 1.14 27.04 29.75
N THR A 125 0.29 27.25 28.75
CA THR A 125 -1.16 27.01 28.84
C THR A 125 -1.53 25.89 27.88
N LEU A 126 -2.50 25.06 28.26
CA LEU A 126 -3.02 23.99 27.38
C LEU A 126 -4.09 24.57 26.44
N GLY A 127 -3.97 24.26 25.15
CA GLY A 127 -5.02 24.47 24.17
C GLY A 127 -6.18 23.51 24.38
N ALA A 128 -7.31 23.79 23.74
CA ALA A 128 -8.55 23.02 23.91
C ALA A 128 -8.44 21.52 23.52
N LEU A 129 -7.46 21.18 22.67
CA LEU A 129 -7.21 19.81 22.20
C LEU A 129 -5.95 19.18 22.80
N ASP A 130 -5.12 19.98 23.48
CA ASP A 130 -3.85 19.52 24.03
C ASP A 130 -4.10 18.50 25.14
N ARG A 131 -3.15 17.58 25.29
CA ARG A 131 -3.23 16.53 26.31
C ARG A 131 -2.03 16.63 27.23
N LEU A 132 -2.28 16.52 28.53
CA LEU A 132 -1.25 16.31 29.53
C LEU A 132 -1.18 14.81 29.82
N GLU A 133 -0.02 14.19 29.65
CA GLU A 133 0.15 12.77 29.99
C GLU A 133 0.25 12.55 31.51
N THR A 134 0.72 13.57 32.22
CA THR A 134 0.78 13.58 33.69
C THR A 134 -0.59 13.93 34.27
N SER A 135 -0.97 13.30 35.39
CA SER A 135 -2.19 13.72 36.11
C SER A 135 -2.08 15.19 36.52
N VAL A 136 -3.08 16.00 36.16
CA VAL A 136 -3.07 17.46 36.37
C VAL A 136 -2.96 17.86 37.85
N ASP A 137 -3.60 17.08 38.72
CA ASP A 137 -3.65 17.31 40.18
C ASP A 137 -2.60 16.49 40.95
N GLY A 138 -1.83 15.65 40.25
CA GLY A 138 -0.76 14.86 40.88
C GLY A 138 0.42 15.74 41.26
N THR A 139 0.95 15.55 42.46
CA THR A 139 2.20 16.19 42.89
C THR A 139 3.38 15.62 42.08
N VAL A 140 4.33 16.48 41.71
CA VAL A 140 5.55 16.07 41.01
C VAL A 140 6.72 15.83 41.97
N ASP A 141 7.47 14.78 41.72
CA ASP A 141 8.68 14.40 42.43
C ASP A 141 9.95 14.77 41.64
N ALA A 142 11.10 14.69 42.32
CA ALA A 142 12.38 15.01 41.72
C ALA A 142 12.71 14.05 40.57
N GLY A 143 12.95 14.60 39.38
CA GLY A 143 13.24 13.85 38.16
C GLY A 143 12.02 13.56 37.29
N ASP A 144 10.82 13.94 37.73
CA ASP A 144 9.60 13.74 36.95
C ASP A 144 9.61 14.52 35.63
N VAL A 145 8.91 13.96 34.63
CA VAL A 145 8.71 14.57 33.32
C VAL A 145 7.23 14.92 33.17
N VAL A 146 6.95 16.22 33.09
CA VAL A 146 5.62 16.74 32.76
C VAL A 146 5.53 16.89 31.24
N ARG A 147 4.78 16.00 30.57
CA ARG A 147 4.65 16.01 29.11
C ARG A 147 3.32 16.58 28.65
N VAL A 148 3.41 17.63 27.84
CA VAL A 148 2.34 18.19 27.04
C VAL A 148 2.44 17.68 25.60
N VAL A 149 1.37 17.05 25.13
CA VAL A 149 1.18 16.70 23.73
C VAL A 149 0.35 17.79 23.07
N ARG A 150 0.94 18.49 22.12
CA ARG A 150 0.29 19.60 21.40
C ARG A 150 -0.54 19.06 20.26
N VAL A 151 -1.86 19.23 20.34
CA VAL A 151 -2.79 18.72 19.36
C VAL A 151 -3.43 19.86 18.60
N SER A 152 -3.39 19.78 17.27
CA SER A 152 -4.08 20.74 16.41
C SER A 152 -4.89 20.04 15.33
N GLU A 153 -6.01 20.64 14.97
CA GLU A 153 -6.78 20.28 13.78
C GLU A 153 -6.61 21.36 12.72
N SER A 154 -6.41 20.94 11.48
CA SER A 154 -6.33 21.83 10.32
C SER A 154 -7.14 21.27 9.16
N VAL A 155 -7.47 22.14 8.21
CA VAL A 155 -8.10 21.73 6.95
C VAL A 155 -7.05 21.79 5.85
N ALA A 156 -6.89 20.69 5.12
CA ALA A 156 -6.00 20.59 3.98
C ALA A 156 -6.80 20.31 2.71
N VAL A 157 -6.56 21.09 1.65
CA VAL A 157 -7.15 20.86 0.32
C VAL A 157 -6.06 20.29 -0.57
N VAL A 158 -6.30 19.08 -1.09
CA VAL A 158 -5.31 18.32 -1.87
C VAL A 158 -5.93 17.88 -3.18
N ARG A 159 -5.19 18.04 -4.28
CA ARG A 159 -5.59 17.51 -5.58
C ARG A 159 -5.00 16.12 -5.78
N GLU A 160 -5.86 15.13 -5.98
CA GLU A 160 -5.48 13.74 -6.11
C GLU A 160 -6.05 13.13 -7.40
N PRO A 161 -5.32 12.23 -8.07
CA PRO A 161 -5.80 11.60 -9.30
C PRO A 161 -6.94 10.62 -9.01
N ILE A 162 -7.94 10.61 -9.88
CA ILE A 162 -9.00 9.59 -9.89
C ILE A 162 -8.58 8.51 -10.88
N ALA A 163 -8.46 7.27 -10.43
CA ALA A 163 -8.14 6.15 -11.30
C ALA A 163 -9.20 6.00 -12.42
N PHE A 164 -8.76 5.62 -13.62
CA PHE A 164 -9.67 5.31 -14.72
C PHE A 164 -10.06 3.83 -14.71
N ALA A 165 -11.25 3.53 -15.22
CA ALA A 165 -11.69 2.17 -15.44
C ALA A 165 -11.07 1.58 -16.71
N VAL A 166 -10.87 0.25 -16.73
CA VAL A 166 -10.43 -0.49 -17.92
C VAL A 166 -11.60 -1.30 -18.45
N THR A 167 -12.01 -1.03 -19.68
CA THR A 167 -13.03 -1.80 -20.40
C THR A 167 -12.37 -2.71 -21.43
N THR A 168 -12.69 -4.00 -21.38
CA THR A 168 -12.18 -5.00 -22.32
C THR A 168 -13.23 -5.31 -23.39
N VAL A 169 -12.81 -5.33 -24.65
CA VAL A 169 -13.65 -5.72 -25.78
C VAL A 169 -13.03 -6.97 -26.43
N PRO A 170 -13.73 -8.10 -26.48
CA PRO A 170 -13.23 -9.29 -27.17
C PRO A 170 -12.97 -9.01 -28.66
N ASP A 171 -11.81 -9.43 -29.18
CA ASP A 171 -11.46 -9.30 -30.59
C ASP A 171 -11.04 -10.67 -31.17
N PRO A 172 -11.83 -11.27 -32.08
CA PRO A 172 -11.53 -12.56 -32.68
C PRO A 172 -10.42 -12.52 -33.73
N THR A 173 -9.94 -11.33 -34.12
CA THR A 173 -8.80 -11.15 -35.04
C THR A 173 -7.47 -11.05 -34.30
N LEU A 174 -7.51 -10.92 -32.97
CA LEU A 174 -6.33 -10.83 -32.14
C LEU A 174 -6.09 -12.16 -31.41
N VAL A 175 -4.84 -12.61 -31.42
CA VAL A 175 -4.40 -13.84 -30.76
C VAL A 175 -4.64 -13.76 -29.25
N ARG A 176 -5.18 -14.84 -28.67
CA ARG A 176 -5.41 -14.98 -27.24
C ARG A 176 -4.15 -14.68 -26.45
N GLY A 177 -4.31 -13.86 -25.41
CA GLY A 177 -3.19 -13.38 -24.59
C GLY A 177 -2.50 -12.12 -25.14
N LYS A 178 -2.85 -11.67 -26.36
CA LYS A 178 -2.50 -10.33 -26.83
C LYS A 178 -3.62 -9.35 -26.50
N ALA A 179 -3.26 -8.10 -26.28
CA ALA A 179 -4.19 -7.00 -26.10
C ALA A 179 -3.67 -5.76 -26.82
N VAL A 180 -4.59 -4.93 -27.31
CA VAL A 180 -4.28 -3.64 -27.95
C VAL A 180 -5.13 -2.58 -27.27
N VAL A 181 -4.50 -1.50 -26.81
CA VAL A 181 -5.19 -0.32 -26.31
C VAL A 181 -5.73 0.47 -27.49
N VAL A 182 -7.05 0.65 -27.54
CA VAL A 182 -7.76 1.42 -28.57
C VAL A 182 -7.98 2.85 -28.12
N THR A 183 -8.34 3.02 -26.84
CA THR A 183 -8.46 4.33 -26.19
C THR A 183 -7.61 4.29 -24.94
N ALA A 184 -6.62 5.18 -24.83
CA ALA A 184 -5.80 5.29 -23.64
C ALA A 184 -6.62 5.81 -22.46
N GLY A 185 -6.44 5.20 -21.29
CA GLY A 185 -7.02 5.71 -20.05
C GLY A 185 -6.34 6.99 -19.62
N VAL A 186 -7.13 7.96 -19.15
CA VAL A 186 -6.61 9.20 -18.58
C VAL A 186 -7.15 9.34 -17.16
N PRO A 187 -6.29 9.45 -16.14
CA PRO A 187 -6.75 9.70 -14.78
C PRO A 187 -7.59 10.98 -14.71
N GLY A 188 -8.64 10.95 -13.91
CA GLY A 188 -9.39 12.14 -13.54
C GLY A 188 -8.66 12.92 -12.45
N LEU A 189 -9.29 13.98 -11.97
CA LEU A 189 -8.75 14.80 -10.89
C LEU A 189 -9.84 15.13 -9.89
N ALA A 190 -9.59 14.86 -8.61
CA ALA A 190 -10.42 15.27 -7.50
C ALA A 190 -9.70 16.34 -6.68
N GLU A 191 -10.47 17.28 -6.16
CA GLU A 191 -10.06 18.16 -5.07
C GLU A 191 -10.68 17.64 -3.78
N ASN A 192 -9.82 17.11 -2.91
CA ASN A 192 -10.18 16.46 -1.67
C ASN A 192 -9.88 17.40 -0.50
N THR A 193 -10.88 17.63 0.33
CA THR A 193 -10.74 18.39 1.57
C THR A 193 -10.62 17.41 2.73
N TYR A 194 -9.52 17.50 3.45
CA TYR A 194 -9.23 16.69 4.62
C TYR A 194 -9.27 17.52 5.89
N ARG A 195 -9.82 16.95 6.96
CA ARG A 195 -9.50 17.36 8.33
C ARG A 195 -8.27 16.57 8.75
N VAL A 196 -7.20 17.27 9.12
CA VAL A 196 -5.94 16.68 9.55
C VAL A 196 -5.73 17.00 11.02
N ARG A 197 -5.62 15.96 11.84
CA ARG A 197 -5.30 16.06 13.26
C ARG A 197 -3.84 15.67 13.46
N THR A 198 -3.09 16.57 14.09
CA THR A 198 -1.67 16.37 14.38
C THR A 198 -1.43 16.37 15.87
N ALA A 199 -0.50 15.54 16.35
CA ALA A 199 0.05 15.59 17.69
C ALA A 199 1.57 15.78 17.61
N ASP A 200 2.10 16.76 18.34
CA ASP A 200 3.52 17.14 18.33
C ASP A 200 4.07 17.33 16.90
N GLY A 201 3.25 17.91 16.03
CA GLY A 201 3.57 18.14 14.61
C GLY A 201 3.48 16.92 13.70
N ALA A 202 3.28 15.71 14.23
CA ALA A 202 3.08 14.49 13.46
C ALA A 202 1.58 14.27 13.17
N VAL A 203 1.25 13.83 11.94
CA VAL A 203 -0.14 13.50 11.57
C VAL A 203 -0.58 12.23 12.30
N GLU A 204 -1.55 12.34 13.21
CA GLU A 204 -2.20 11.20 13.85
C GLU A 204 -3.39 10.70 13.01
N GLU A 205 -4.14 11.62 12.38
CA GLU A 205 -5.34 11.28 11.63
C GLU A 205 -5.55 12.22 10.44
N ARG A 206 -6.07 11.67 9.35
CA ARG A 206 -6.51 12.42 8.17
C ARG A 206 -7.87 11.87 7.72
N LEU A 207 -8.92 12.67 7.90
CA LEU A 207 -10.29 12.30 7.55
C LEU A 207 -10.75 13.07 6.30
N LEU A 208 -11.17 12.36 5.25
CA LEU A 208 -11.79 12.97 4.08
C LEU A 208 -13.16 13.53 4.46
N VAL A 209 -13.33 14.84 4.37
CA VAL A 209 -14.60 15.50 4.73
C VAL A 209 -15.39 15.99 3.53
N ALA A 210 -14.72 16.25 2.40
CA ALA A 210 -15.37 16.55 1.13
C ALA A 210 -14.49 16.12 -0.05
N SER A 211 -15.12 15.79 -1.17
CA SER A 211 -14.44 15.48 -2.43
C SER A 211 -15.23 16.11 -3.58
N THR A 212 -14.55 16.88 -4.42
CA THR A 212 -15.13 17.48 -5.63
C THR A 212 -14.37 16.98 -6.84
N GLN A 213 -15.07 16.38 -7.80
CA GLN A 213 -14.47 15.98 -9.07
C GLN A 213 -14.25 17.21 -9.96
N LEU A 214 -13.00 17.55 -10.23
CA LEU A 214 -12.62 18.62 -11.15
C LEU A 214 -12.56 18.13 -12.60
N GLN A 215 -12.13 16.89 -12.80
CA GLN A 215 -12.05 16.26 -14.11
C GLN A 215 -12.44 14.78 -14.02
N ALA A 216 -13.33 14.35 -14.91
CA ALA A 216 -13.70 12.96 -15.02
C ALA A 216 -12.55 12.10 -15.61
N PRO A 217 -12.29 10.90 -15.06
CA PRO A 217 -11.37 9.97 -15.70
C PRO A 217 -11.92 9.52 -17.05
N VAL A 218 -11.04 9.32 -18.03
CA VAL A 218 -11.36 8.69 -19.31
C VAL A 218 -11.01 7.22 -19.21
N ALA A 219 -11.98 6.34 -19.44
CA ALA A 219 -11.77 4.90 -19.37
C ALA A 219 -10.80 4.42 -20.47
N GLU A 220 -9.89 3.49 -20.11
CA GLU A 220 -9.08 2.78 -21.09
C GLU A 220 -9.94 1.72 -21.78
N VAL A 221 -9.95 1.71 -23.10
CA VAL A 221 -10.58 0.65 -23.88
C VAL A 221 -9.50 -0.20 -24.51
N ARG A 222 -9.47 -1.49 -24.15
CA ARG A 222 -8.54 -2.46 -24.71
C ARG A 222 -9.28 -3.57 -25.44
N ARG A 223 -8.85 -3.87 -26.65
CA ARG A 223 -9.25 -5.09 -27.35
C ARG A 223 -8.40 -6.25 -26.86
N VAL A 224 -9.05 -7.34 -26.46
CA VAL A 224 -8.37 -8.53 -25.94
C VAL A 224 -8.60 -9.69 -26.90
N GLY A 225 -7.52 -10.38 -27.25
CA GLY A 225 -7.58 -11.44 -28.25
C GLY A 225 -8.37 -12.65 -27.78
N THR A 226 -9.24 -13.16 -28.64
CA THR A 226 -9.96 -14.42 -28.43
C THR A 226 -9.59 -15.49 -29.46
N GLN A 227 -8.89 -15.11 -30.52
CA GLN A 227 -8.40 -16.04 -31.54
C GLN A 227 -7.46 -17.06 -30.89
N ALA A 228 -7.62 -18.35 -31.19
CA ALA A 228 -6.63 -19.33 -30.77
C ALA A 228 -5.25 -18.94 -31.34
N PRO A 229 -4.16 -19.05 -30.56
CA PRO A 229 -2.83 -18.73 -31.06
C PRO A 229 -2.51 -19.56 -32.30
N PRO A 230 -1.78 -18.98 -33.28
CA PRO A 230 -1.22 -19.76 -34.36
C PRO A 230 -0.33 -20.83 -33.73
N VAL A 231 -0.52 -22.07 -34.14
CA VAL A 231 0.39 -23.15 -33.77
C VAL A 231 1.79 -22.78 -34.31
N PRO A 232 2.86 -22.76 -33.49
CA PRO A 232 4.20 -22.42 -33.96
C PRO A 232 4.63 -23.31 -35.15
N GLY A 233 5.44 -22.74 -36.05
CA GLY A 233 5.84 -23.34 -37.33
C GLY A 233 6.16 -24.83 -37.29
N ASP A 234 5.45 -25.56 -38.15
CA ASP A 234 5.41 -27.01 -38.37
C ASP A 234 5.50 -27.87 -37.10
N ILE A 235 4.37 -28.31 -36.56
CA ILE A 235 4.31 -29.36 -35.52
C ILE A 235 5.13 -30.59 -35.93
N ALA A 236 5.21 -30.89 -37.22
CA ALA A 236 6.07 -31.96 -37.69
C ALA A 236 7.57 -31.67 -37.47
N SER A 237 8.01 -30.41 -37.49
CA SER A 237 9.39 -30.04 -37.13
C SER A 237 9.69 -30.22 -35.63
N ILE A 238 8.73 -29.90 -34.75
CA ILE A 238 8.83 -30.15 -33.31
C ILE A 238 8.93 -31.66 -33.05
N ILE A 239 8.08 -32.44 -33.73
CA ILE A 239 8.10 -33.90 -33.64
C ILE A 239 9.42 -34.48 -34.15
N ARG A 240 9.90 -34.03 -35.32
CA ARG A 240 11.20 -34.47 -35.88
C ARG A 240 12.37 -34.11 -34.97
N SER A 241 12.35 -32.93 -34.36
CA SER A 241 13.39 -32.49 -33.41
C SER A 241 13.37 -33.33 -32.13
N ALA A 242 12.18 -33.61 -31.58
CA ALA A 242 12.02 -34.50 -30.44
C ALA A 242 12.52 -35.92 -30.76
N ALA A 243 12.16 -36.46 -31.92
CA ALA A 243 12.63 -37.77 -32.38
C ALA A 243 14.17 -37.82 -32.45
N ALA A 244 14.79 -36.80 -33.05
CA ALA A 244 16.25 -36.68 -33.12
C ALA A 244 16.91 -36.60 -31.73
N ASN A 245 16.33 -35.84 -30.79
CA ASN A 245 16.87 -35.68 -29.43
C ASN A 245 16.93 -36.99 -28.64
N TRP A 246 15.96 -37.89 -28.88
CA TRP A 246 15.82 -39.14 -28.13
C TRP A 246 16.25 -40.39 -28.92
N GLY A 247 16.62 -40.23 -30.20
CA GLY A 247 16.93 -41.36 -31.08
C GLY A 247 15.71 -42.21 -31.43
N ALA A 248 14.52 -41.61 -31.49
CA ALA A 248 13.28 -42.28 -31.90
C ALA A 248 13.02 -42.13 -33.41
N ASP A 249 12.16 -42.97 -33.98
CA ASP A 249 11.76 -42.90 -35.40
C ASP A 249 10.84 -41.69 -35.65
N PRO A 250 11.29 -40.67 -36.41
CA PRO A 250 10.48 -39.48 -36.67
C PRO A 250 9.20 -39.80 -37.45
N ASP A 251 9.22 -40.75 -38.39
CA ASP A 251 8.06 -41.06 -39.21
C ASP A 251 6.99 -41.77 -38.39
N GLN A 252 7.40 -42.62 -37.43
CA GLN A 252 6.47 -43.23 -36.49
C GLN A 252 5.79 -42.18 -35.61
N LEU A 253 6.54 -41.26 -35.02
CA LEU A 253 5.96 -40.19 -34.21
C LEU A 253 5.00 -39.31 -35.01
N LEU A 254 5.35 -38.98 -36.26
CA LEU A 254 4.50 -38.20 -37.15
C LEU A 254 3.17 -38.90 -37.44
N ARG A 255 3.20 -40.20 -37.77
CA ARG A 255 1.98 -40.99 -37.99
C ARG A 255 1.09 -41.04 -36.75
N VAL A 256 1.67 -41.28 -35.58
CA VAL A 256 0.91 -41.34 -34.32
C VAL A 256 0.30 -39.98 -34.01
N ALA A 257 1.06 -38.89 -34.02
CA ALA A 257 0.52 -37.56 -33.70
C ALA A 257 -0.58 -37.11 -34.69
N TRP A 258 -0.49 -37.49 -35.97
CA TRP A 258 -1.57 -37.27 -36.93
C TRP A 258 -2.82 -38.06 -36.56
N CYS A 259 -2.69 -39.34 -36.21
CA CYS A 259 -3.81 -40.19 -35.83
C CYS A 259 -4.48 -39.72 -34.52
N GLU A 260 -3.68 -39.36 -33.51
CA GLU A 260 -4.16 -39.00 -32.18
C GLU A 260 -4.86 -37.64 -32.16
N SER A 261 -4.28 -36.63 -32.80
CA SER A 261 -4.75 -35.25 -32.67
C SER A 261 -4.85 -34.48 -33.98
N ARG A 262 -4.47 -35.09 -35.12
CA ARG A 262 -4.30 -34.38 -36.39
C ARG A 262 -3.32 -33.20 -36.24
N TYR A 263 -2.22 -33.44 -35.51
CA TYR A 263 -1.21 -32.44 -35.15
C TYR A 263 -1.74 -31.25 -34.32
N ASN A 264 -2.83 -31.42 -33.57
CA ASN A 264 -3.39 -30.37 -32.74
C ASN A 264 -2.85 -30.43 -31.29
N PRO A 265 -1.97 -29.51 -30.86
CA PRO A 265 -1.42 -29.53 -29.51
C PRO A 265 -2.44 -29.18 -28.42
N SER A 266 -3.59 -28.59 -28.77
CA SER A 266 -4.68 -28.33 -27.83
C SER A 266 -5.78 -29.39 -27.87
N ALA A 267 -5.56 -30.55 -28.51
CA ALA A 267 -6.55 -31.61 -28.58
C ALA A 267 -6.87 -32.16 -27.18
N TYR A 268 -8.16 -32.33 -26.90
CA TYR A 268 -8.66 -32.87 -25.64
C TYR A 268 -9.85 -33.81 -25.90
N ASN A 269 -9.82 -35.00 -25.30
CA ASN A 269 -10.92 -35.95 -25.34
C ASN A 269 -11.68 -35.95 -24.00
N PRO A 270 -12.93 -35.43 -23.94
CA PRO A 270 -13.69 -35.37 -22.70
C PRO A 270 -14.04 -36.73 -22.09
N SER A 271 -14.11 -37.80 -22.90
CA SER A 271 -14.49 -39.13 -22.41
C SER A 271 -13.33 -39.86 -21.75
N SER A 272 -12.10 -39.71 -22.24
CA SER A 272 -10.91 -40.40 -21.71
C SER A 272 -9.99 -39.48 -20.91
N GLY A 273 -10.13 -38.15 -21.04
CA GLY A 273 -9.21 -37.16 -20.46
C GLY A 273 -7.89 -37.03 -21.22
N ALA A 274 -7.75 -37.68 -22.38
CA ALA A 274 -6.54 -37.63 -23.19
C ALA A 274 -6.26 -36.21 -23.71
N SER A 275 -5.00 -35.77 -23.61
CA SER A 275 -4.61 -34.37 -23.83
C SER A 275 -3.37 -34.21 -24.70
N GLY A 276 -3.39 -33.19 -25.56
CA GLY A 276 -2.25 -32.75 -26.36
C GLY A 276 -1.96 -33.58 -27.62
N LEU A 277 -0.80 -33.31 -28.24
CA LEU A 277 -0.40 -33.85 -29.54
C LEU A 277 -0.48 -35.37 -29.65
N PHE A 278 0.02 -36.08 -28.63
CA PHE A 278 0.03 -37.54 -28.56
C PHE A 278 -1.07 -38.12 -27.67
N GLN A 279 -2.10 -37.31 -27.32
CA GLN A 279 -3.26 -37.74 -26.53
C GLN A 279 -2.90 -38.54 -25.26
N PHE A 280 -2.03 -37.96 -24.44
CA PHE A 280 -1.63 -38.55 -23.16
C PHE A 280 -2.79 -38.54 -22.16
N LEU A 281 -3.00 -39.66 -21.48
CA LEU A 281 -3.78 -39.70 -20.23
C LEU A 281 -3.00 -39.00 -19.10
N ALA A 282 -3.72 -38.38 -18.16
CA ALA A 282 -3.11 -37.60 -17.08
C ALA A 282 -2.08 -38.39 -16.25
N SER A 283 -2.37 -39.65 -15.92
CA SER A 283 -1.44 -40.51 -15.16
C SER A 283 -0.17 -40.83 -15.96
N THR A 284 -0.31 -41.17 -17.23
CA THR A 284 0.83 -41.44 -18.13
C THR A 284 1.69 -40.19 -18.33
N TRP A 285 1.06 -39.02 -18.47
CA TRP A 285 1.75 -37.74 -18.56
C TRP A 285 2.58 -37.45 -17.31
N ALA A 286 1.96 -37.54 -16.12
CA ALA A 286 2.64 -37.25 -14.86
C ALA A 286 3.86 -38.16 -14.64
N ALA A 287 3.76 -39.44 -15.01
CA ALA A 287 4.85 -40.40 -14.83
C ALA A 287 6.04 -40.17 -15.79
N ASN A 288 5.77 -39.80 -17.05
CA ASN A 288 6.80 -39.79 -18.10
C ASN A 288 7.36 -38.39 -18.41
N SER A 289 6.56 -37.32 -18.26
CA SER A 289 7.03 -35.95 -18.51
C SER A 289 8.22 -35.57 -17.63
N VAL A 290 8.19 -35.96 -16.35
CA VAL A 290 9.31 -35.75 -15.40
C VAL A 290 10.57 -36.50 -15.86
N ARG A 291 10.42 -37.75 -16.31
CA ARG A 291 11.54 -38.58 -16.80
C ARG A 291 12.13 -38.04 -18.11
N ALA A 292 11.30 -37.40 -18.92
CA ALA A 292 11.72 -36.71 -20.14
C ALA A 292 12.28 -35.30 -19.88
N GLY A 293 12.34 -34.82 -18.63
CA GLY A 293 12.90 -33.52 -18.27
C GLY A 293 11.91 -32.34 -18.31
N TYR A 294 10.60 -32.61 -18.40
CA TYR A 294 9.52 -31.63 -18.53
C TYR A 294 8.60 -31.61 -17.30
N ALA A 295 9.17 -31.74 -16.11
CA ALA A 295 8.40 -31.70 -14.86
C ALA A 295 7.60 -30.38 -14.75
N GLY A 296 6.29 -30.49 -14.46
CA GLY A 296 5.40 -29.33 -14.35
C GLY A 296 4.94 -28.72 -15.67
N ALA A 297 5.38 -29.24 -16.82
CA ALA A 297 4.90 -28.79 -18.12
C ALA A 297 3.45 -29.21 -18.37
N SER A 298 2.72 -28.37 -19.10
CA SER A 298 1.36 -28.68 -19.56
C SER A 298 1.40 -29.78 -20.63
N PRO A 299 0.47 -30.76 -20.62
CA PRO A 299 0.34 -31.71 -21.72
C PRO A 299 -0.07 -31.03 -23.04
N PHE A 300 -0.53 -29.78 -23.00
CA PHE A 300 -0.84 -28.99 -24.21
C PHE A 300 0.36 -28.21 -24.77
N ASP A 301 1.52 -28.26 -24.10
CA ASP A 301 2.76 -27.72 -24.65
C ASP A 301 3.30 -28.68 -25.72
N ALA A 302 3.36 -28.22 -26.97
CA ALA A 302 3.74 -29.05 -28.13
C ALA A 302 5.15 -29.64 -28.00
N VAL A 303 6.10 -28.87 -27.46
CA VAL A 303 7.50 -29.30 -27.34
C VAL A 303 7.64 -30.35 -26.25
N ALA A 304 7.07 -30.08 -25.07
CA ALA A 304 7.08 -31.04 -23.96
C ALA A 304 6.34 -32.32 -24.31
N ASN A 305 5.18 -32.21 -24.98
CA ASN A 305 4.36 -33.36 -25.37
C ASN A 305 5.10 -34.25 -26.38
N ALA A 306 5.67 -33.66 -27.44
CA ALA A 306 6.44 -34.39 -28.43
C ALA A 306 7.71 -35.02 -27.85
N ASN A 307 8.45 -34.31 -26.98
CA ASN A 307 9.66 -34.87 -26.35
C ASN A 307 9.33 -35.99 -25.36
N THR A 308 8.21 -35.90 -24.64
CA THR A 308 7.77 -36.98 -23.74
C THR A 308 7.37 -38.22 -24.54
N ALA A 309 6.66 -38.06 -25.68
CA ALA A 309 6.36 -39.16 -26.58
C ALA A 309 7.64 -39.77 -27.18
N ALA A 310 8.58 -38.95 -27.65
CA ALA A 310 9.85 -39.42 -28.21
C ALA A 310 10.68 -40.20 -27.20
N TYR A 311 10.77 -39.73 -25.95
CA TYR A 311 11.37 -40.47 -24.84
C TYR A 311 10.73 -41.86 -24.67
N MET A 312 9.40 -41.93 -24.64
CA MET A 312 8.70 -43.21 -24.48
C MET A 312 8.95 -44.15 -25.65
N PHE A 313 8.95 -43.63 -26.88
CA PHE A 313 9.21 -44.41 -28.09
C PHE A 313 10.64 -44.99 -28.07
N ALA A 314 11.64 -44.17 -27.73
CA ALA A 314 13.03 -44.60 -27.59
C ALA A 314 13.23 -45.68 -26.52
N ASN A 315 12.36 -45.72 -25.50
CA ASN A 315 12.37 -46.73 -24.44
C ASN A 315 11.44 -47.94 -24.73
N GLY A 316 11.07 -48.16 -26.00
CA GLY A 316 10.27 -49.32 -26.42
C GLY A 316 8.79 -49.26 -26.01
N GLN A 317 8.29 -48.07 -25.66
CA GLN A 317 6.92 -47.88 -25.17
C GLN A 317 5.94 -47.39 -26.24
N ALA A 318 6.35 -47.31 -27.51
CA ALA A 318 5.47 -46.94 -28.63
C ALA A 318 4.19 -47.82 -28.70
N ARG A 319 4.24 -49.04 -28.16
CA ARG A 319 3.09 -49.96 -28.07
C ARG A 319 1.89 -49.44 -27.26
N GLN A 320 2.08 -48.38 -26.47
CA GLN A 320 1.00 -47.75 -25.68
C GLN A 320 0.01 -46.98 -26.56
N TRP A 321 0.40 -46.63 -27.79
CA TRP A 321 -0.49 -46.04 -28.78
C TRP A 321 -1.10 -47.15 -29.65
N SER A 322 -2.42 -47.10 -29.82
CA SER A 322 -3.17 -47.99 -30.71
C SER A 322 -2.99 -47.59 -32.17
N CYS A 323 -2.83 -46.30 -32.44
CA CYS A 323 -2.42 -45.74 -33.72
C CYS A 323 -0.95 -46.06 -34.01
N ARG A 324 -0.64 -46.72 -35.14
CA ARG A 324 0.74 -47.08 -35.57
C ARG A 324 0.94 -46.88 -37.07
#